data_AF-A0A2G0YVP7-F1
#
_entry.id   AF-A0A2G0YVP7-F1
#
_cell.length_a   1.000
_cell.length_b   1.000
_cell.length_c   1.000
_cell.angle_alpha   90.00
_cell.angle_beta   90.00
_cell.angle_gamma   90.00
#
_symmetry.space_group_name_H-M   'P 1'
#
loop_
_entity.id
_entity.type
_entity.pdbx_description
1 polymer ?
#
loop_
_entity_poly.entity_id
_entity_poly.type
_entity_poly.pdbx_seq_one_letter_code
_entity_poly.pdbx_strand_id
1 'polypeptide(L)' 'MTDQVNVVFWSISLDVECPNCKTNFDLVESDDFRESGINPLDRARGYEAACPLCKHEFLVDLEF' A
#
# COMPACT_ATOMS: atom_id res chain seq x y z
N MET A 1 -19.17 29.00 -22.52
CA MET A 1 -18.95 28.93 -21.06
C MET A 1 -18.44 27.52 -20.79
N THR A 2 -17.14 27.35 -20.54
CA THR A 2 -16.58 26.07 -20.08
C THR A 2 -16.69 26.06 -18.56
N ASP A 3 -17.52 25.18 -18.02
CA ASP A 3 -17.55 24.91 -16.59
C ASP A 3 -16.14 24.50 -16.13
N GLN A 4 -15.61 25.20 -15.14
CA GLN A 4 -14.42 24.75 -14.42
C GLN A 4 -14.84 23.58 -13.54
N VAL A 5 -14.37 22.38 -13.89
CA VAL A 5 -14.51 21.20 -13.02
C VAL A 5 -13.46 21.32 -11.92
N ASN A 6 -13.90 21.46 -10.67
CA ASN A 6 -13.02 21.35 -9.51
C ASN A 6 -12.74 19.87 -9.23
N VAL A 7 -11.53 19.42 -9.57
CA VAL A 7 -11.08 18.06 -9.24
C VAL A 7 -10.52 18.08 -7.82
N VAL A 8 -11.03 17.19 -6.97
CA VAL A 8 -10.52 16.92 -5.63
C VAL A 8 -10.06 15.46 -5.57
N PHE A 9 -8.97 15.20 -4.86
CA PHE A 9 -8.37 13.87 -4.77
C PHE A 9 -8.55 13.30 -3.36
N TRP A 10 -8.78 12.00 -3.28
CA TRP A 10 -8.79 11.22 -2.05
C TRP A 10 -7.57 10.28 -2.06
N SER A 11 -7.08 9.90 -0.88
CA SER A 11 -5.97 8.97 -0.71
C SER A 11 -6.36 7.84 0.24
N ILE A 12 -5.67 6.70 0.13
CA ILE A 12 -5.78 5.55 1.02
C ILE A 12 -4.39 5.23 1.56
N SER A 13 -4.30 4.77 2.82
CA SER A 13 -3.10 4.17 3.39
C SER A 13 -3.31 2.67 3.60
N LEU A 14 -2.25 1.90 3.41
CA LEU A 14 -2.20 0.47 3.71
C LEU A 14 -1.16 0.24 4.81
N ASP A 15 -1.58 0.44 6.07
CA ASP A 15 -0.68 0.39 7.21
C ASP A 15 -0.21 -1.04 7.53
N VAL A 16 1.11 -1.24 7.52
CA VAL A 16 1.75 -2.54 7.76
C VAL A 16 2.78 -2.43 8.89
N GLU A 17 2.70 -3.31 9.88
CA GLU A 17 3.76 -3.52 10.89
C GLU A 17 4.70 -4.64 10.43
N CYS A 18 6.00 -4.34 10.30
CA CYS A 18 6.97 -5.37 10.02
C CYS A 18 7.07 -6.38 11.19
N PRO A 19 6.92 -7.69 10.96
CA PRO A 19 6.94 -8.69 12.04
C PRO A 19 8.33 -8.80 12.70
N ASN A 20 9.40 -8.44 12.00
CA ASN A 20 10.78 -8.54 12.47
C ASN A 20 11.25 -7.30 13.26
N CYS A 21 11.22 -6.10 12.65
CA CYS A 21 11.77 -4.89 13.27
C CYS A 21 10.72 -3.95 13.87
N LYS A 22 9.43 -4.30 13.79
CA LYS A 22 8.31 -3.54 14.37
C LYS A 22 8.14 -2.11 13.83
N THR A 23 8.74 -1.84 12.67
CA THR A 23 8.55 -0.58 11.96
C THR A 23 7.20 -0.61 11.26
N ASN A 24 6.42 0.45 11.46
CA ASN A 24 5.19 0.71 10.70
C ASN A 24 5.52 1.49 9.45
N PHE A 25 4.88 1.14 8.34
CA PHE A 25 5.01 1.85 7.08
C PHE A 25 3.73 1.70 6.26
N ASP A 26 3.50 2.63 5.33
CA ASP A 26 2.41 2.54 4.36
C ASP A 26 2.88 1.75 3.14
N LEU A 27 2.20 0.64 2.85
CA LEU A 27 2.52 -0.20 1.71
C LEU A 27 2.33 0.54 0.39
N VAL A 28 1.44 1.54 0.30
CA VAL A 28 1.26 2.30 -0.95
C VAL A 28 2.44 3.22 -1.27
N GLU A 29 3.33 3.48 -0.31
CA GLU A 29 4.57 4.22 -0.52
C GLU A 29 5.70 3.33 -1.06
N SER A 30 5.52 2.02 -1.11
CA SER A 30 6.46 1.09 -1.74
C SER A 30 6.35 1.15 -3.26
N ASP A 31 7.46 1.44 -3.94
CA ASP A 31 7.54 1.41 -5.40
C ASP A 31 7.12 0.03 -5.95
N ASP A 32 7.57 -1.06 -5.32
CA ASP A 32 7.19 -2.44 -5.69
C ASP A 32 5.67 -2.63 -5.67
N PHE A 33 4.99 -2.11 -4.65
CA PHE A 33 3.54 -2.20 -4.56
C PHE A 33 2.85 -1.35 -5.63
N ARG A 34 3.34 -0.12 -5.88
CA ARG A 34 2.77 0.77 -6.91
C ARG A 34 2.93 0.21 -8.32
N GLU A 35 4.03 -0.51 -8.57
CA GLU A 35 4.32 -1.15 -9.84
C GLU A 35 3.67 -2.53 -9.99
N SER A 36 3.25 -3.16 -8.89
CA SER A 36 2.60 -4.48 -8.90
C SER A 36 1.29 -4.54 -9.70
N GLY A 37 0.65 -3.39 -9.92
CA GLY A 37 -0.68 -3.31 -10.55
C GLY A 37 -1.83 -3.83 -9.66
N ILE A 38 -1.55 -4.15 -8.39
CA ILE A 38 -2.58 -4.53 -7.42
C ILE A 38 -3.43 -3.31 -7.09
N ASN A 39 -4.74 -3.46 -7.19
CA ASN A 39 -5.67 -2.44 -6.71
C ASN A 39 -5.84 -2.59 -5.19
N PRO A 40 -5.53 -1.55 -4.39
CA PRO A 40 -5.73 -1.57 -2.93
C PRO A 40 -7.15 -1.88 -2.46
N LEU A 41 -8.14 -1.81 -3.34
CA LEU A 41 -9.54 -2.12 -3.02
C LEU A 41 -9.94 -3.55 -3.34
N ASP A 42 -9.14 -4.23 -4.18
CA ASP A 42 -9.30 -5.66 -4.36
C ASP A 42 -8.75 -6.30 -3.09
N ARG A 43 -9.53 -7.17 -2.42
CA ARG A 43 -9.09 -7.91 -1.22
C ARG A 43 -7.86 -8.77 -1.54
N ALA A 44 -6.70 -8.15 -1.57
CA ALA A 44 -5.43 -8.78 -1.86
C ALA A 44 -5.11 -9.74 -0.72
N ARG A 45 -4.82 -10.99 -1.07
CA ARG A 45 -4.37 -12.01 -0.13
C ARG A 45 -3.07 -12.60 -0.61
N GLY A 46 -2.12 -12.77 0.30
CA GLY A 46 -0.81 -13.34 0.05
C GLY A 46 0.07 -12.46 -0.82
N TYR A 47 -0.05 -11.13 -0.74
CA TYR A 47 0.90 -10.26 -1.44
C TYR A 47 2.26 -10.37 -0.76
N GLU A 48 3.30 -10.66 -1.55
CA GLU A 48 4.68 -10.70 -1.08
C GLU A 48 5.21 -9.26 -0.96
N ALA A 49 5.55 -8.87 0.28
CA ALA A 49 6.10 -7.56 0.60
C ALA A 49 7.44 -7.70 1.32
N ALA A 50 8.27 -6.66 1.26
CA ALA A 50 9.51 -6.58 2.01
C ALA A 50 9.51 -5.32 2.90
N CYS A 51 9.99 -5.46 4.14
CA CYS A 51 10.15 -4.30 5.01
C CYS A 51 11.15 -3.31 4.41
N PRO A 52 10.82 -2.01 4.27
CA PRO A 52 11.73 -1.04 3.69
C PRO A 52 13.00 -0.85 4.54
N LEU A 53 12.91 -1.05 5.86
CA LEU A 53 14.02 -0.87 6.81
C LEU A 53 14.91 -2.12 6.94
N CYS A 54 14.34 -3.26 7.34
CA CYS A 54 15.13 -4.46 7.65
C CYS A 54 15.18 -5.50 6.51
N LYS A 55 14.49 -5.25 5.40
CA LYS A 55 14.40 -6.13 4.21
C LYS A 55 13.83 -7.52 4.48
N HIS A 56 13.20 -7.74 5.63
CA HIS A 56 12.49 -8.98 5.91
C HIS A 56 11.27 -9.10 4.98
N GLU A 57 11.18 -10.23 4.26
CA GLU A 57 10.07 -10.57 3.38
C GLU A 57 8.93 -11.23 4.18
N PHE A 58 7.69 -10.91 3.83
CA PHE A 58 6.49 -11.46 4.46
C PHE A 58 5.28 -11.35 3.54
N LEU A 59 4.24 -12.12 3.84
CA LEU A 59 2.95 -12.04 3.16
C LEU A 59 2.03 -11.05 3.87
N VAL A 60 1.30 -10.26 3.10
CA VAL A 60 0.24 -9.38 3.61
C VAL A 60 -1.11 -9.72 2.99
N ASP A 61 -2.12 -9.72 3.84
CA ASP A 61 -3.54 -9.80 3.49
C ASP A 61 -4.19 -8.46 3.82
N LEU A 62 -4.98 -7.91 2.90
CA LEU A 62 -5.79 -6.73 3.17
C LEU A 62 -7.03 -7.15 3.99
N GLU A 63 -7.05 -6.75 5.26
CA GLU A 63 -8.21 -6.88 6.16
C GLU A 63 -8.77 -5.50 6.51
N PHE A 64 -10.09 -5.42 6.65
CA PHE A 64 -10.83 -4.19 6.95
C PHE A 64 -11.96 -4.44 7.94
#